data_AF-A0A5N8WH80-F1
#
_entry.id   AF-A0A5N8WH80-F1
#
_cell.length_a   1.000
_cell.length_b   1.000
_cell.length_c   1.000
_cell.angle_alpha   90.00
_cell.angle_beta   90.00
_cell.angle_gamma   90.00
#
_symmetry.space_group_name_H-M   'P 1'
#
loop_
_entity.id
_entity.type
_entity.pdbx_description
1 polymer ?
#
loop_
_entity_poly.entity_id
_entity_poly.type
_entity_poly.pdbx_seq_one_letter_code
_entity_poly.pdbx_strand_id
1 'polypeptide(L)'
;AHPVPEEDDSAPKPAPVREFEVAETVMGAVEEDGTVPSPLAGPVGRINEAVKTGRIQEAAEQAELTTAQATGALGPEHPEVLRLRELTAYIAYLTGDALRSFHLSLDLARLHHRLGDPRAAYGNVQSAAAAWRAVRDPLQGLHLGRDLLGVWTGLVAEPGPAADDIEQLESARTRMGRLAERAGAHAVDDNPY
;
A
#
# COMPACT_ATOMS: atom_id res chain seq x y z
N ALA A 1 44.46 39.69 9.64
CA ALA A 1 43.04 39.29 9.75
C ALA A 1 42.70 38.52 8.49
N HIS A 2 42.66 37.20 8.57
CA HIS A 2 42.24 36.32 7.48
C HIS A 2 40.80 35.86 7.78
N PRO A 3 39.85 35.94 6.85
CA PRO A 3 38.51 35.41 7.06
C PRO A 3 38.51 33.89 6.91
N VAL A 4 37.92 33.21 7.88
CA VAL A 4 37.60 31.78 7.85
C VAL A 4 36.30 31.63 7.03
N PRO A 5 36.22 30.69 6.07
CA PRO A 5 34.97 30.42 5.37
C PRO A 5 34.01 29.67 6.29
N GLU A 6 32.81 30.21 6.48
CA GLU A 6 31.70 29.53 7.15
C GLU A 6 31.28 28.32 6.30
N GLU A 7 31.32 27.15 6.92
CA GLU A 7 30.93 25.87 6.33
C GLU A 7 29.43 25.86 6.03
N ASP A 8 29.12 25.46 4.80
CA ASP A 8 27.79 25.24 4.24
C ASP A 8 27.05 24.16 5.05
N ASP A 9 26.17 24.58 5.97
CA ASP A 9 25.29 23.69 6.75
C ASP A 9 24.07 23.22 5.91
N SER A 10 24.35 22.83 4.66
CA SER A 10 23.41 22.13 3.78
C SER A 10 23.62 20.62 3.88
N ALA A 11 23.61 20.08 5.10
CA ALA A 11 23.48 18.64 5.27
C ALA A 11 22.01 18.23 5.00
N PRO A 12 21.74 17.33 4.03
CA PRO A 12 20.39 16.88 3.78
C PRO A 12 19.85 16.14 5.00
N LYS A 13 18.77 16.67 5.58
CA LYS A 13 18.05 16.06 6.69
C LYS A 13 17.71 14.61 6.33
N PRO A 14 18.09 13.61 7.15
CA PRO A 14 17.81 12.21 6.84
C PRO A 14 16.30 12.03 6.65
N ALA A 15 15.92 11.34 5.58
CA ALA A 15 14.54 11.02 5.27
C ALA A 15 13.87 10.38 6.51
N PRO A 16 12.60 10.70 6.80
CA PRO A 16 11.89 10.06 7.89
C PRO A 16 11.67 8.58 7.54
N VAL A 17 12.63 7.74 7.89
CA VAL A 17 12.47 6.29 7.93
C VAL A 17 11.83 5.99 9.28
N ARG A 18 10.52 5.68 9.28
CA ARG A 18 9.82 4.72 10.17
C ARG A 18 8.32 5.03 10.25
N GLU A 19 7.53 4.47 9.34
CA GLU A 19 6.12 4.08 9.56
C GLU A 19 5.73 2.94 8.60
N PHE A 20 6.62 1.96 8.41
CA PHE A 20 6.29 0.70 7.73
C PHE A 20 6.99 -0.44 8.44
N GLU A 21 6.54 -0.76 9.65
CA GLU A 21 6.73 -2.10 10.22
C GLU A 21 5.80 -3.10 9.51
N VAL A 22 5.90 -3.11 8.17
CA VAL A 22 5.17 -4.02 7.28
C VAL A 22 6.15 -4.62 6.26
N ALA A 23 7.33 -4.01 6.06
CA ALA A 23 8.37 -4.57 5.21
C ALA A 23 8.89 -5.92 5.74
N GLU A 24 9.02 -6.09 7.06
CA GLU A 24 9.42 -7.38 7.63
C GLU A 24 8.27 -8.41 7.66
N THR A 25 7.02 -7.99 7.80
CA THR A 25 5.88 -8.93 7.77
C THR A 25 5.60 -9.45 6.36
N VAL A 26 5.79 -8.61 5.32
CA VAL A 26 5.65 -9.00 3.91
C VAL A 26 6.84 -9.84 3.43
N MET A 27 8.05 -9.64 3.98
CA MET A 27 9.22 -10.46 3.66
C MET A 27 9.42 -11.68 4.58
N GLY A 28 8.69 -11.77 5.71
CA GLY A 28 9.05 -12.63 6.84
C GLY A 28 8.08 -13.75 7.24
N ALA A 29 6.84 -13.81 6.76
CA ALA A 29 5.95 -14.93 7.10
C ALA A 29 5.95 -16.01 5.99
N VAL A 30 7.10 -16.66 5.82
CA VAL A 30 7.12 -18.10 5.47
C VAL A 30 6.73 -18.85 6.74
N GLU A 31 5.46 -18.75 7.15
CA GLU A 31 4.90 -19.81 7.97
C GLU A 31 4.73 -21.00 7.03
N GLU A 32 5.77 -21.84 7.02
CA GLU A 32 5.72 -23.20 6.52
C GLU A 32 4.64 -23.94 7.29
N ASP A 33 3.40 -23.86 6.82
CA ASP A 33 2.44 -24.90 7.09
C ASP A 33 2.88 -26.12 6.25
N GLY A 34 3.75 -26.91 6.86
CA GLY A 34 4.42 -28.02 6.21
C GLY A 34 3.41 -29.07 5.74
N THR A 35 3.50 -29.43 4.45
CA THR A 35 3.56 -30.84 3.94
C THR A 35 3.68 -30.88 2.40
N VAL A 36 3.45 -29.77 1.67
CA VAL A 36 3.67 -29.72 0.21
C VAL A 36 4.42 -28.44 -0.16
N PRO A 37 5.53 -28.51 -0.93
CA PRO A 37 6.17 -27.31 -1.45
C PRO A 37 5.16 -26.51 -2.27
N SER A 38 4.91 -25.26 -1.88
CA SER A 38 4.05 -24.37 -2.65
C SER A 38 4.59 -24.27 -4.09
N PRO A 39 3.75 -24.47 -5.12
CA PRO A 39 4.15 -24.29 -6.52
C PRO A 39 4.60 -22.84 -6.80
N LEU A 40 4.25 -21.90 -5.92
CA LEU A 40 4.60 -20.49 -6.01
C LEU A 40 5.88 -20.12 -5.23
N ALA A 41 6.45 -21.02 -4.42
CA ALA A 41 7.67 -20.73 -3.65
C ALA A 41 8.85 -20.27 -4.54
N GLY A 42 9.09 -20.96 -5.65
CA GLY A 42 10.14 -20.60 -6.62
C GLY A 42 9.87 -19.26 -7.33
N PRO A 43 8.69 -19.07 -7.95
CA PRO A 43 8.28 -17.78 -8.52
C PRO A 43 8.36 -16.60 -7.53
N VAL A 44 7.79 -16.74 -6.33
CA VAL A 44 7.80 -15.70 -5.28
C VAL A 44 9.23 -15.38 -4.83
N GLY A 45 10.08 -16.41 -4.68
CA GLY A 45 11.50 -16.22 -4.37
C GLY A 45 12.21 -15.33 -5.40
N ARG A 46 11.99 -15.57 -6.70
CA ARG A 46 12.59 -14.74 -7.77
C ARG A 46 12.10 -13.29 -7.75
N ILE A 47 10.80 -13.10 -7.53
CA ILE A 47 10.21 -11.75 -7.40
C ILE A 47 10.86 -11.01 -6.23
N ASN A 48 10.96 -11.66 -5.06
CA ASN A 48 11.55 -11.07 -3.87
C ASN A 48 13.04 -10.74 -4.08
N GLU A 49 13.80 -11.61 -4.72
CA GLU A 49 15.20 -11.32 -5.06
C GLU A 49 15.34 -10.16 -6.06
N ALA A 50 14.45 -10.05 -7.04
CA ALA A 50 14.41 -8.89 -7.93
C ALA A 50 14.13 -7.59 -7.16
N VAL A 51 13.18 -7.59 -6.21
CA VAL A 51 12.92 -6.45 -5.33
C VAL A 51 14.14 -6.09 -4.50
N LYS A 52 14.75 -7.06 -3.81
CA LYS A 52 15.93 -6.86 -2.94
C LYS A 52 17.12 -6.30 -3.71
N THR A 53 17.29 -6.72 -4.97
CA THR A 53 18.39 -6.27 -5.85
C THR A 53 18.06 -4.98 -6.62
N GLY A 54 16.93 -4.33 -6.33
CA GLY A 54 16.52 -3.06 -6.95
C GLY A 54 16.00 -3.20 -8.39
N ARG A 55 15.79 -4.42 -8.89
CA ARG A 55 15.23 -4.71 -10.23
C ARG A 55 13.70 -4.63 -10.19
N ILE A 56 13.17 -3.49 -9.77
CA ILE A 56 11.74 -3.33 -9.45
C ILE A 56 10.84 -3.51 -10.67
N GLN A 57 11.26 -3.08 -11.87
CA GLN A 57 10.49 -3.27 -13.10
C GLN A 57 10.39 -4.76 -13.49
N GLU A 58 11.50 -5.50 -13.39
CA GLU A 58 11.48 -6.96 -13.60
C GLU A 58 10.59 -7.67 -12.57
N ALA A 59 10.67 -7.24 -11.30
CA ALA A 59 9.80 -7.76 -10.26
C ALA A 59 8.32 -7.51 -10.56
N ALA A 60 7.97 -6.34 -11.10
CA ALA A 60 6.59 -6.00 -11.48
C ALA A 60 6.08 -6.93 -12.57
N GLU A 61 6.83 -7.08 -13.67
CA GLU A 61 6.47 -7.98 -14.77
C GLU A 61 6.31 -9.43 -14.29
N GLN A 62 7.23 -9.91 -13.45
CA GLN A 62 7.18 -11.26 -12.89
C GLN A 62 5.99 -11.44 -11.94
N ALA A 63 5.70 -10.46 -11.09
CA ALA A 63 4.58 -10.52 -10.15
C ALA A 63 3.24 -10.56 -10.88
N GLU A 64 3.07 -9.74 -11.93
CA GLU A 64 1.87 -9.72 -12.75
C GLU A 64 1.63 -11.04 -13.46
N LEU A 65 2.65 -11.56 -14.15
CA LEU A 65 2.55 -12.83 -14.86
C LEU A 65 2.23 -13.98 -13.90
N THR A 66 2.97 -14.04 -12.78
CA THR A 66 2.76 -15.09 -11.78
C THR A 66 1.38 -14.99 -11.16
N THR A 67 0.87 -13.78 -10.90
CA THR A 67 -0.48 -13.57 -10.35
C THR A 67 -1.55 -14.06 -11.31
N ALA A 68 -1.44 -13.75 -12.60
CA ALA A 68 -2.39 -14.19 -13.61
C ALA A 68 -2.41 -15.73 -13.72
N GLN A 69 -1.23 -16.36 -13.76
CA GLN A 69 -1.10 -17.81 -13.82
C GLN A 69 -1.67 -18.49 -12.56
N ALA A 70 -1.31 -17.99 -11.37
CA ALA A 70 -1.77 -18.53 -10.11
C ALA A 70 -3.28 -18.39 -9.94
N THR A 71 -3.84 -17.23 -10.33
CA THR A 71 -5.29 -16.98 -10.30
C THR A 71 -6.04 -17.97 -11.20
N GLY A 72 -5.51 -18.26 -12.39
CA GLY A 72 -6.10 -19.24 -13.30
C GLY A 72 -6.00 -20.68 -12.81
N ALA A 73 -4.91 -21.05 -12.14
CA ALA A 73 -4.65 -22.42 -11.70
C ALA A 73 -5.33 -22.76 -10.35
N LEU A 74 -5.33 -21.82 -9.39
CA LEU A 74 -5.76 -22.04 -8.01
C LEU A 74 -7.06 -21.34 -7.66
N GLY A 75 -7.47 -20.34 -8.46
CA GLY A 75 -8.61 -19.48 -8.20
C GLY A 75 -8.25 -18.18 -7.48
N PRO A 76 -9.07 -17.12 -7.64
CA PRO A 76 -8.76 -15.76 -7.16
C PRO A 76 -8.77 -15.57 -5.64
N GLU A 77 -9.40 -16.49 -4.90
CA GLU A 77 -9.52 -16.45 -3.43
C GLU A 77 -8.56 -17.44 -2.74
N HIS A 78 -7.74 -18.18 -3.50
CA HIS A 78 -6.77 -19.10 -2.92
C HIS A 78 -5.73 -18.35 -2.06
N PRO A 79 -5.38 -18.81 -0.84
CA PRO A 79 -4.50 -18.06 0.07
C PRO A 79 -3.14 -17.66 -0.52
N GLU A 80 -2.54 -18.53 -1.35
CA GLU A 80 -1.30 -18.18 -2.05
C GLU A 80 -1.48 -17.10 -3.13
N VAL A 81 -2.65 -17.06 -3.79
CA VAL A 81 -2.99 -16.02 -4.77
C VAL A 81 -3.21 -14.69 -4.05
N LEU A 82 -3.84 -14.69 -2.87
CA LEU A 82 -4.01 -13.49 -2.07
C LEU A 82 -2.66 -12.88 -1.66
N ARG A 83 -1.75 -13.70 -1.09
CA ARG A 83 -0.39 -13.26 -0.74
C ARG A 83 0.38 -12.72 -1.95
N LEU A 84 0.24 -13.35 -3.11
CA LEU A 84 0.90 -12.88 -4.34
C LEU A 84 0.31 -11.57 -4.88
N ARG A 85 -1.01 -11.34 -4.73
CA ARG A 85 -1.66 -10.08 -5.07
C ARG A 85 -1.25 -8.96 -4.12
N GLU A 86 -1.04 -9.26 -2.83
CA GLU A 86 -0.47 -8.32 -1.85
C GLU A 86 0.95 -7.89 -2.24
N LEU A 87 1.80 -8.85 -2.61
CA LEU A 87 3.14 -8.57 -3.12
C LEU A 87 3.10 -7.73 -4.40
N THR A 88 2.16 -8.02 -5.32
CA THR A 88 1.96 -7.23 -6.55
C THR A 88 1.55 -5.78 -6.22
N ALA A 89 0.67 -5.58 -5.24
CA ALA A 89 0.28 -4.24 -4.78
C ALA A 89 1.46 -3.46 -4.18
N TYR A 90 2.33 -4.15 -3.43
CA TYR A 90 3.54 -3.56 -2.88
C TYR A 90 4.55 -3.18 -3.97
N ILE A 91 4.77 -4.04 -4.97
CA ILE A 91 5.67 -3.73 -6.08
C ILE A 91 5.14 -2.55 -6.90
N ALA A 92 3.83 -2.46 -7.14
CA ALA A 92 3.21 -1.29 -7.78
C ALA A 92 3.47 0.00 -6.98
N TYR A 93 3.47 -0.06 -5.65
CA TYR A 93 3.85 1.08 -4.81
C TYR A 93 5.32 1.47 -5.02
N LEU A 94 6.23 0.47 -5.05
CA LEU A 94 7.66 0.71 -5.26
C LEU A 94 7.99 1.27 -6.65
N THR A 95 7.22 0.93 -7.69
CA THR A 95 7.38 1.50 -9.04
C THR A 95 6.79 2.90 -9.17
N GLY A 96 6.11 3.42 -8.14
CA GLY A 96 5.42 4.71 -8.18
C GLY A 96 4.02 4.66 -8.78
N ASP A 97 3.49 3.48 -9.09
CA ASP A 97 2.11 3.28 -9.53
C ASP A 97 1.16 3.23 -8.32
N ALA A 98 0.98 4.40 -7.71
CA ALA A 98 0.15 4.58 -6.52
C ALA A 98 -1.31 4.19 -6.76
N LEU A 99 -1.86 4.42 -7.95
CA LEU A 99 -3.25 4.12 -8.27
C LEU A 99 -3.49 2.61 -8.32
N ARG A 100 -2.60 1.87 -8.98
CA ARG A 100 -2.69 0.42 -9.04
C ARG A 100 -2.50 -0.21 -7.66
N SER A 101 -1.50 0.25 -6.92
CA SER A 101 -1.25 -0.22 -5.55
C SER A 101 -2.48 0.00 -4.66
N PHE A 102 -3.10 1.18 -4.75
CA PHE A 102 -4.31 1.53 -4.02
C PHE A 102 -5.47 0.56 -4.33
N HIS A 103 -5.81 0.38 -5.60
CA HIS A 103 -6.95 -0.47 -5.98
C HIS A 103 -6.72 -1.93 -5.60
N LEU A 104 -5.53 -2.48 -5.87
CA LEU A 104 -5.22 -3.86 -5.50
C LEU A 104 -5.34 -4.08 -3.99
N SER A 105 -4.79 -3.16 -3.19
CA SER A 105 -4.86 -3.23 -1.72
C SER A 105 -6.29 -3.10 -1.23
N LEU A 106 -7.08 -2.15 -1.75
CA LEU A 106 -8.46 -1.95 -1.29
C LEU A 106 -9.38 -3.12 -1.64
N ASP A 107 -9.17 -3.76 -2.81
CA ASP A 107 -9.92 -4.95 -3.19
C ASP A 107 -9.58 -6.16 -2.32
N LEU A 108 -8.31 -6.32 -1.94
CA LEU A 108 -7.88 -7.35 -0.99
C LEU A 108 -8.45 -7.09 0.41
N ALA A 109 -8.46 -5.84 0.87
CA ALA A 109 -9.09 -5.48 2.14
C ALA A 109 -10.57 -5.90 2.20
N ARG A 110 -11.32 -5.59 1.14
CA ARG A 110 -12.73 -6.01 1.00
C ARG A 110 -12.88 -7.52 0.96
N LEU A 111 -11.98 -8.23 0.29
CA LEU A 111 -12.04 -9.69 0.17
C LEU A 111 -11.75 -10.37 1.51
N HIS A 112 -10.67 -10.02 2.19
CA HIS A 112 -10.34 -10.56 3.51
C HIS A 112 -11.42 -10.27 4.54
N HIS A 113 -12.03 -9.09 4.49
CA HIS A 113 -13.18 -8.78 5.35
C HIS A 113 -14.35 -9.75 5.10
N ARG A 114 -14.70 -10.02 3.83
CA ARG A 114 -15.74 -11.01 3.49
C ARG A 114 -15.38 -12.43 3.91
N LEU A 115 -14.09 -12.78 3.89
CA LEU A 115 -13.58 -14.08 4.33
C LEU A 115 -13.45 -14.20 5.86
N GLY A 116 -13.73 -13.14 6.61
CA GLY A 116 -13.65 -13.15 8.08
C GLY A 116 -12.22 -13.05 8.62
N ASP A 117 -11.28 -12.48 7.85
CA ASP A 117 -9.92 -12.17 8.29
C ASP A 117 -9.75 -10.66 8.54
N PRO A 118 -10.11 -10.16 9.72
CA PRO A 118 -10.03 -8.73 10.03
C PRO A 118 -8.59 -8.22 10.12
N ARG A 119 -7.61 -9.09 10.40
CA ARG A 119 -6.19 -8.71 10.48
C ARG A 119 -5.61 -8.47 9.10
N ALA A 120 -5.81 -9.40 8.17
CA ALA A 120 -5.37 -9.21 6.79
C ALA A 120 -6.13 -8.05 6.12
N ALA A 121 -7.44 -7.93 6.36
CA ALA A 121 -8.23 -6.81 5.86
C ALA A 121 -7.67 -5.46 6.32
N TYR A 122 -7.33 -5.32 7.60
CA TYR A 122 -6.77 -4.09 8.12
C TYR A 122 -5.38 -3.78 7.56
N GLY A 123 -4.51 -4.78 7.45
CA GLY A 123 -3.19 -4.63 6.81
C GLY A 123 -3.31 -4.07 5.38
N ASN A 124 -4.27 -4.58 4.60
CA ASN A 124 -4.50 -4.05 3.26
C ASN A 124 -5.13 -2.66 3.22
N VAL A 125 -5.96 -2.29 4.21
CA VAL A 125 -6.41 -0.89 4.37
C VAL A 125 -5.22 0.03 4.63
N GLN A 126 -4.25 -0.39 5.44
CA GLN A 126 -3.04 0.39 5.69
C GLN A 126 -2.17 0.53 4.43
N SER A 127 -2.01 -0.54 3.64
CA SER A 127 -1.34 -0.48 2.34
C SER A 127 -2.05 0.46 1.36
N ALA A 128 -3.39 0.39 1.27
CA ALA A 128 -4.17 1.31 0.45
C ALA A 128 -4.01 2.76 0.94
N ALA A 129 -4.02 3.01 2.25
CA ALA A 129 -3.82 4.34 2.82
C ALA A 129 -2.43 4.92 2.48
N ALA A 130 -1.39 4.08 2.47
CA ALA A 130 -0.05 4.48 2.06
C ALA A 130 0.00 4.87 0.57
N ALA A 131 -0.56 4.05 -0.31
CA ALA A 131 -0.66 4.36 -1.73
C ALA A 131 -1.48 5.63 -2.00
N TRP A 132 -2.59 5.81 -1.28
CA TRP A 132 -3.42 7.01 -1.36
C TRP A 132 -2.70 8.30 -0.94
N ARG A 133 -1.77 8.23 0.03
CA ARG A 133 -0.93 9.39 0.39
C ARG A 133 0.06 9.76 -0.72
N ALA A 134 0.45 8.83 -1.58
CA ALA A 134 1.31 9.08 -2.74
C ALA A 134 0.57 9.71 -3.94
N VAL A 135 -0.78 9.71 -3.95
CA VAL A 135 -1.59 10.37 -4.98
C VAL A 135 -1.52 11.89 -4.80
N ARG A 136 -0.97 12.59 -5.79
CA ARG A 136 -0.71 14.04 -5.74
C ARG A 136 -1.90 14.89 -6.16
N ASP A 137 -2.69 14.39 -7.12
CA ASP A 137 -3.88 15.07 -7.61
C ASP A 137 -4.94 15.13 -6.50
N PRO A 138 -5.39 16.33 -6.07
CA PRO A 138 -6.33 16.45 -4.97
C PRO A 138 -7.71 15.86 -5.25
N LEU A 139 -8.23 15.99 -6.48
CA LEU A 139 -9.54 15.49 -6.87
C LEU A 139 -9.56 13.96 -6.92
N GLN A 140 -8.53 13.36 -7.52
CA GLN A 140 -8.33 11.92 -7.53
C GLN A 140 -8.11 11.40 -6.10
N GLY A 141 -7.34 12.13 -5.30
CA GLY A 141 -7.18 11.86 -3.87
C GLY A 141 -8.52 11.84 -3.12
N LEU A 142 -9.44 12.77 -3.38
CA LEU A 142 -10.77 12.78 -2.76
C LEU A 142 -11.59 11.56 -3.16
N HIS A 143 -11.60 11.22 -4.45
CA HIS A 143 -12.35 10.08 -4.96
C HIS A 143 -11.91 8.78 -4.28
N LEU A 144 -10.60 8.50 -4.31
CA LEU A 144 -10.03 7.30 -3.70
C LEU A 144 -10.18 7.30 -2.17
N GLY A 145 -10.01 8.46 -1.53
CA GLY A 145 -10.13 8.59 -0.09
C GLY A 145 -11.55 8.29 0.41
N ARG A 146 -12.59 8.60 -0.37
CA ARG A 146 -13.98 8.24 -0.05
C ARG A 146 -14.16 6.71 0.02
N ASP A 147 -13.63 6.00 -0.98
CA ASP A 147 -13.72 4.54 -1.03
C ASP A 147 -12.93 3.88 0.10
N LEU A 148 -11.73 4.39 0.39
CA LEU A 148 -10.89 3.93 1.49
C LEU A 148 -11.58 4.11 2.84
N LEU A 149 -12.09 5.30 3.13
CA LEU A 149 -12.77 5.59 4.40
C LEU A 149 -14.06 4.78 4.56
N GLY A 150 -14.75 4.47 3.46
CA GLY A 150 -15.91 3.59 3.47
C GLY A 150 -15.57 2.19 3.98
N VAL A 151 -14.53 1.57 3.41
CA VAL A 151 -14.05 0.23 3.83
C VAL A 151 -13.53 0.27 5.27
N TRP A 152 -12.70 1.26 5.60
CA TRP A 152 -12.09 1.35 6.93
C TRP A 152 -13.14 1.59 8.03
N THR A 153 -14.14 2.43 7.78
CA THR A 153 -15.23 2.66 8.75
C THR A 153 -16.03 1.37 8.99
N GLY A 154 -16.22 0.54 7.96
CA GLY A 154 -16.83 -0.78 8.11
C GLY A 154 -16.02 -1.69 9.04
N LEU A 155 -14.70 -1.77 8.84
CA LEU A 155 -13.82 -2.60 9.69
C LEU A 155 -13.79 -2.16 11.15
N VAL A 156 -13.83 -0.85 11.41
CA VAL A 156 -13.81 -0.29 12.78
C VAL A 156 -15.12 -0.54 13.52
N ALA A 157 -16.22 -0.81 12.82
CA ALA A 157 -17.51 -1.12 13.43
C ALA A 157 -17.56 -2.52 14.07
N GLU A 158 -16.60 -3.38 13.74
CA GLU A 158 -16.47 -4.74 14.26
C GLU A 158 -15.24 -4.86 15.18
N PRO A 159 -15.27 -5.73 16.21
CA PRO A 159 -14.09 -5.97 17.04
C PRO A 159 -12.90 -6.49 16.21
N GLY A 160 -11.74 -5.87 16.37
CA GLY A 160 -10.54 -6.28 15.65
C GLY A 160 -9.49 -5.17 15.58
N PRO A 161 -8.37 -5.41 14.89
CA PRO A 161 -7.22 -4.51 14.89
C PRO A 161 -7.53 -3.12 14.31
N ALA A 162 -8.52 -3.02 13.41
CA ALA A 162 -8.98 -1.73 12.92
C ALA A 162 -9.71 -0.90 14.00
N ALA A 163 -10.51 -1.55 14.86
CA ALA A 163 -11.21 -0.91 15.97
C ALA A 163 -10.26 -0.55 17.13
N ASP A 164 -9.15 -1.27 17.27
CA ASP A 164 -8.11 -0.95 18.24
C ASP A 164 -7.26 0.26 17.81
N ASP A 165 -7.32 0.66 16.54
CA ASP A 165 -6.48 1.70 15.92
C ASP A 165 -7.32 2.82 15.25
N ILE A 166 -8.31 3.32 16.00
CA ILE A 166 -9.23 4.38 15.52
C ILE A 166 -8.50 5.69 15.19
N GLU A 167 -7.38 5.97 15.85
CA GLU A 167 -6.60 7.20 15.61
C GLU A 167 -6.13 7.31 14.15
N GLN A 168 -5.78 6.19 13.53
CA GLN A 168 -5.37 6.15 12.13
C GLN A 168 -6.52 6.47 11.17
N LEU A 169 -7.75 6.05 11.50
CA LEU A 169 -8.95 6.45 10.76
C LEU A 169 -9.20 7.96 10.87
N GLU A 170 -9.03 8.55 12.05
CA GLU A 170 -9.18 9.99 12.25
C GLU A 170 -8.12 10.81 11.51
N SER A 171 -6.88 10.31 11.47
CA SER A 171 -5.80 10.87 10.64
C SER A 171 -6.16 10.86 9.15
N ALA A 172 -6.75 9.77 8.66
CA ALA A 172 -7.24 9.67 7.29
C ALA A 172 -8.41 10.65 7.01
N ARG A 173 -9.36 10.81 7.94
CA ARG A 173 -10.45 11.80 7.85
C ARG A 173 -9.92 13.23 7.80
N THR A 174 -8.93 13.55 8.63
CA THR A 174 -8.27 14.87 8.64
C THR A 174 -7.60 15.14 7.30
N ARG A 175 -6.93 14.14 6.71
CA ARG A 175 -6.36 14.26 5.36
C ARG A 175 -7.43 14.52 4.29
N MET A 176 -8.60 13.87 4.38
CA MET A 176 -9.70 14.13 3.45
C MET A 176 -10.19 15.57 3.52
N GLY A 177 -10.29 16.17 4.71
CA GLY A 177 -10.61 17.59 4.87
C GLY A 177 -9.63 18.49 4.12
N ARG A 178 -8.31 18.28 4.32
CA ARG A 178 -7.27 19.05 3.63
C ARG A 178 -7.29 18.88 2.10
N LEU A 179 -7.66 17.69 1.62
CA LEU A 179 -7.82 17.46 0.18
C LEU A 179 -9.01 18.23 -0.39
N ALA A 180 -10.12 18.31 0.35
CA ALA A 180 -11.32 19.02 -0.06
C ALA A 180 -11.05 20.53 -0.20
N GLU A 181 -10.34 21.10 0.77
CA GLU A 181 -9.91 22.50 0.72
C GLU A 181 -9.03 22.79 -0.49
N ARG A 182 -8.03 21.92 -0.76
CA ARG A 182 -7.13 22.07 -1.91
C ARG A 182 -7.86 21.95 -3.24
N ALA A 183 -8.75 20.97 -3.39
CA ALA A 183 -9.56 20.81 -4.59
C ALA A 183 -10.48 22.02 -4.83
N GLY A 184 -11.06 22.58 -3.76
CA GLY A 184 -11.85 23.81 -3.82
C GLY A 184 -11.03 25.01 -4.28
N ALA A 185 -9.82 25.18 -3.77
CA ALA A 185 -8.91 26.26 -4.19
C ALA A 185 -8.55 26.16 -5.69
N HIS A 186 -8.23 24.96 -6.18
CA HIS A 186 -7.97 24.74 -7.61
C HIS A 186 -9.17 25.08 -8.50
N ALA A 187 -10.39 24.76 -8.07
CA ALA A 187 -11.60 25.10 -8.82
C ALA A 187 -11.86 26.62 -8.88
N VAL A 188 -11.45 27.37 -7.86
CA VAL A 188 -11.53 28.84 -7.84
C VAL A 188 -10.45 29.46 -8.74
N ASP A 189 -9.24 28.90 -8.74
CA ASP A 189 -8.14 29.35 -9.61
C ASP A 189 -8.43 29.06 -11.10
N ASP A 190 -9.08 27.94 -11.41
CA ASP A 190 -9.49 27.55 -12.77
C ASP A 190 -10.71 28.35 -13.28
N ASN A 191 -11.44 29.05 -12.40
CA ASN A 191 -12.53 29.95 -12.78
C ASN A 191 -12.41 31.33 -12.09
N PRO A 192 -11.53 32.22 -12.59
CA PRO A 192 -11.30 33.54 -11.98
C PRO A 192 -12.39 34.59 -12.31
N TYR A 193 -13.60 34.16 -12.69
CA TYR A 193 -14.68 35.00 -13.20
C TYR A 193 -16.03 34.71 -12.56
#